data_AF-A0A1G6NUU0-F1
#
_entry.id   AF-A0A1G6NUU0-F1
#
_cell.length_a   1.000
_cell.length_b   1.000
_cell.length_c   1.000
_cell.angle_alpha   90.00
_cell.angle_beta   90.00
_cell.angle_gamma   90.00
#
_symmetry.space_group_name_H-M   'P 1'
#
loop_
_entity.id
_entity.type
_entity.pdbx_description
1 polymer ?
#
loop_
_entity_poly.entity_id
_entity_poly.type
_entity_poly.pdbx_seq_one_letter_code
_entity_poly.pdbx_strand_id
1 'polypeptide(L)'
;MTVHAEKVGRDLHLTFDGIDQPFVIHPLPGRAGVQITDTYLAVSAGQSNRAQDMTEALQIAADGGRQNAITGRWEPRPDAEQTNFNRIGLELSQDEAESILMPAFFWQTVLGLDGVKAYIEGGEGLAGTLKATGALSLRLGLLARRTSPAASATA
;
A
#
# COMPACT_ATOMS: atom_id res chain seq x y z
N MET A 1 -21.46 -0.36 4.45
CA MET A 1 -20.55 0.03 3.35
C MET A 1 -19.48 -1.03 3.37
N THR A 2 -19.37 -1.79 2.28
CA THR A 2 -18.45 -2.90 2.21
C THR A 2 -17.57 -2.72 0.99
N VAL A 3 -16.26 -2.61 1.22
CA VAL A 3 -15.30 -2.71 0.12
C VAL A 3 -15.07 -4.19 -0.18
N HIS A 4 -15.14 -4.56 -1.46
CA HIS A 4 -14.80 -5.91 -1.91
C HIS A 4 -13.51 -5.88 -2.71
N ALA A 5 -12.67 -6.87 -2.46
CA ALA A 5 -11.36 -7.01 -3.09
C ALA A 5 -11.27 -8.32 -3.88
N GLU A 6 -10.91 -8.20 -5.15
CA GLU A 6 -10.71 -9.34 -6.03
C GLU A 6 -9.39 -9.21 -6.80
N LYS A 7 -8.67 -10.32 -6.96
CA LYS A 7 -7.50 -10.36 -7.83
C LYS A 7 -7.93 -10.78 -9.23
N VAL A 8 -7.78 -9.89 -10.20
CA VAL A 8 -8.08 -10.15 -11.61
C VAL A 8 -6.76 -10.15 -12.39
N GLY A 9 -6.30 -11.35 -12.76
CA GLY A 9 -4.98 -11.52 -13.37
C GLY A 9 -3.86 -11.07 -12.43
N ARG A 10 -3.18 -9.98 -12.78
CA ARG A 10 -2.12 -9.36 -11.95
C ARG A 10 -2.60 -8.16 -11.16
N ASP A 11 -3.83 -7.71 -11.37
CA ASP A 11 -4.35 -6.48 -10.81
C ASP A 11 -5.26 -6.78 -9.61
N LEU A 12 -5.37 -5.80 -8.71
CA LEU A 12 -6.36 -5.80 -7.66
C LEU A 12 -7.52 -4.92 -8.08
N HIS A 13 -8.73 -5.46 -8.06
CA HIS A 13 -9.96 -4.73 -8.25
C HIS A 13 -10.60 -4.48 -6.88
N LEU A 14 -10.83 -3.21 -6.56
CA LEU A 14 -11.55 -2.78 -5.37
C LEU A 14 -12.90 -2.21 -5.80
N THR A 15 -13.99 -2.82 -5.37
CA THR A 15 -15.35 -2.31 -5.62
C THR A 15 -15.91 -1.77 -4.32
N PHE A 16 -16.53 -0.59 -4.40
CA PHE A 16 -17.14 0.09 -3.27
C PHE A 16 -18.64 0.22 -3.49
N ASP A 17 -19.44 -0.12 -2.48
CA ASP A 17 -20.90 0.00 -2.58
C ASP A 17 -21.30 1.44 -2.93
N GLY A 18 -22.07 1.60 -4.02
CA GLY A 18 -22.48 2.92 -4.51
C GLY A 18 -21.56 3.55 -5.55
N ILE A 19 -20.45 2.90 -5.92
CA ILE A 19 -19.58 3.28 -7.04
C ILE A 19 -19.63 2.20 -8.12
N ASP A 20 -20.11 2.57 -9.31
CA ASP A 20 -20.36 1.62 -10.40
C ASP A 20 -19.08 0.98 -10.96
N GLN A 21 -17.96 1.71 -10.96
CA GLN A 21 -16.70 1.26 -11.55
C GLN A 21 -15.65 0.92 -10.49
N PRO A 22 -14.99 -0.25 -10.59
CA PRO A 22 -13.93 -0.61 -9.66
C PRO A 22 -12.75 0.37 -9.71
N PHE A 23 -12.03 0.47 -8.61
CA PHE A 23 -10.67 1.01 -8.58
C PHE A 23 -9.72 -0.13 -8.93
N VAL A 24 -8.97 0.04 -10.02
CA VAL A 24 -8.09 -1.00 -10.56
C VAL A 24 -6.65 -0.65 -10.20
N ILE A 25 -6.06 -1.44 -9.31
CA ILE A 25 -4.73 -1.21 -8.75
C ILE A 25 -3.73 -2.15 -9.42
N HIS A 26 -2.83 -1.58 -10.22
CA HIS A 26 -1.77 -2.33 -10.87
C HIS A 26 -0.61 -2.62 -9.90
N PRO A 27 0.02 -3.80 -9.98
CA PRO A 27 1.13 -4.14 -9.10
C PRO A 27 2.37 -3.31 -9.45
N LEU A 28 2.99 -2.76 -8.41
CA LEU A 28 4.23 -2.00 -8.52
C LEU A 28 5.44 -2.88 -8.85
N PRO A 29 6.48 -2.30 -9.48
CA PRO A 29 7.82 -2.87 -9.44
C PRO A 29 8.26 -3.06 -7.98
N GLY A 30 8.94 -4.17 -7.67
CA GLY A 30 9.27 -4.51 -6.28
C GLY A 30 10.06 -3.44 -5.53
N ARG A 31 10.95 -2.68 -6.20
CA ARG A 31 11.67 -1.55 -5.59
C ARG A 31 10.75 -0.39 -5.20
N ALA A 32 9.70 -0.13 -5.97
CA ALA A 32 8.70 0.88 -5.63
C ALA A 32 7.86 0.43 -4.42
N GLY A 33 7.45 -0.84 -4.41
CA GLY A 33 6.74 -1.44 -3.26
C GLY A 33 7.54 -1.37 -1.96
N VAL A 34 8.85 -1.67 -2.01
CA VAL A 34 9.75 -1.49 -0.85
C VAL A 34 9.79 -0.03 -0.41
N GLN A 35 10.00 0.91 -1.33
CA GLN A 35 10.08 2.33 -0.98
C GLN A 35 8.82 2.82 -0.25
N ILE A 36 7.62 2.54 -0.78
CA ILE A 36 6.38 3.02 -0.15
C ILE A 36 6.11 2.31 1.18
N THR A 37 6.54 1.05 1.32
CA THR A 37 6.45 0.30 2.58
C THR A 37 7.34 0.94 3.65
N ASP A 38 8.59 1.24 3.31
CA ASP A 38 9.53 1.89 4.23
C ASP A 38 9.05 3.28 4.61
N THR A 39 8.53 4.06 3.65
CA THR A 39 7.92 5.37 3.92
C THR A 39 6.73 5.24 4.89
N TYR A 40 5.83 4.29 4.65
CA TYR A 40 4.68 4.08 5.52
C TYR A 40 5.12 3.75 6.96
N LEU A 41 6.02 2.77 7.12
CA LEU A 41 6.51 2.36 8.44
C LEU A 41 7.25 3.48 9.17
N ALA A 42 8.07 4.27 8.46
CA ALA A 42 8.78 5.41 9.04
C ALA A 42 7.81 6.49 9.54
N VAL A 43 6.77 6.82 8.77
CA VAL A 43 5.73 7.78 9.19
C VAL A 43 4.93 7.22 10.37
N SER A 44 4.50 5.95 10.33
CA SER A 44 3.75 5.32 11.43
C SER A 44 4.57 5.23 12.72
N ALA A 45 5.89 5.14 12.63
CA ALA A 45 6.80 5.16 13.78
C ALA A 45 7.15 6.58 14.27
N GLY A 46 6.59 7.64 13.65
CA GLY A 46 6.92 9.03 13.97
C GLY A 46 8.34 9.45 13.57
N GLN A 47 8.97 8.72 12.65
CA GLN A 47 10.34 8.93 12.18
C GLN A 47 10.42 9.82 10.93
N SER A 48 9.29 10.08 10.25
CA SER A 48 9.16 11.11 9.23
C SER A 48 8.08 12.12 9.61
N ASN A 49 8.43 13.41 9.59
CA ASN A 49 7.52 14.52 9.90
C ASN A 49 6.88 15.13 8.65
N ARG A 50 7.06 14.52 7.47
CA ARG A 50 6.48 15.00 6.22
C ARG A 50 5.22 14.22 5.94
N ALA A 51 4.08 14.77 6.36
CA ALA A 51 2.76 14.25 5.98
C ALA A 51 2.64 14.04 4.46
N GLN A 52 3.33 14.89 3.68
CA GLN A 52 3.45 14.78 2.23
C GLN A 52 4.07 13.44 1.77
N ASP A 53 5.05 12.88 2.50
CA ASP A 53 5.68 11.60 2.12
C ASP A 53 4.65 10.45 2.15
N MET A 54 3.72 10.46 3.11
CA MET A 54 2.64 9.47 3.17
C MET A 54 1.66 9.64 2.01
N THR A 55 1.24 10.87 1.73
CA THR A 55 0.35 11.15 0.60
C THR A 55 0.97 10.67 -0.72
N GLU A 56 2.25 10.97 -0.96
CA GLU A 56 2.98 10.51 -2.15
C GLU A 56 3.05 8.98 -2.21
N ALA A 57 3.29 8.31 -1.08
CA ALA A 57 3.31 6.84 -1.01
C ALA A 57 1.94 6.23 -1.37
N LEU A 58 0.85 6.83 -0.90
CA LEU A 58 -0.52 6.38 -1.22
C LEU A 58 -0.92 6.66 -2.67
N GLN A 59 -0.49 7.79 -3.24
CA GLN A 59 -0.64 8.07 -4.68
C GLN A 59 0.07 7.01 -5.52
N ILE A 60 1.32 6.69 -5.17
CA ILE A 60 2.10 5.65 -5.84
C ILE A 60 1.42 4.28 -5.68
N ALA A 61 0.86 3.98 -4.52
CA ALA A 61 0.17 2.71 -4.28
C ALA A 61 -1.08 2.55 -5.16
N ALA A 62 -1.83 3.64 -5.36
CA ALA A 62 -3.08 3.65 -6.10
C ALA A 62 -2.91 3.68 -7.63
N ASP A 63 -1.99 4.52 -8.14
CA ASP A 63 -1.84 4.79 -9.58
C ASP A 63 -0.47 4.41 -10.17
N GLY A 64 0.42 3.92 -9.33
CA GLY A 64 1.80 3.65 -9.69
C GLY A 64 2.72 4.85 -9.55
N GLY A 65 4.01 4.60 -9.69
CA GLY A 65 5.04 5.62 -9.64
C GLY A 65 5.88 5.68 -10.90
N ARG A 66 6.56 6.81 -11.10
CA ARG A 66 7.65 6.96 -12.05
C ARG A 66 8.97 7.04 -11.31
N GLN A 67 10.02 6.39 -11.83
CA GLN A 67 11.33 6.53 -11.24
C GLN A 67 11.99 7.83 -11.72
N ASN A 68 12.38 8.67 -10.77
CA ASN A 68 13.19 9.84 -11.05
C ASN A 68 14.60 9.40 -11.44
N ALA A 69 15.03 9.77 -12.66
CA ALA A 69 16.32 9.35 -13.20
C ALA A 69 17.54 9.95 -12.47
N ILE A 70 17.36 11.06 -11.76
CA ILE A 70 18.43 11.76 -11.02
C ILE A 70 18.54 11.22 -9.60
N THR A 71 17.42 11.12 -8.88
CA THR A 71 17.41 10.72 -7.46
C THR A 71 17.28 9.21 -7.29
N GLY A 72 16.86 8.49 -8.32
CA GLY A 72 16.55 7.06 -8.27
C GLY A 72 15.29 6.71 -7.48
N ARG A 73 14.62 7.70 -6.87
CA ARG A 73 13.39 7.51 -6.08
C ARG A 73 12.18 7.35 -6.99
N TRP A 74 11.20 6.60 -6.51
CA TRP A 74 9.87 6.57 -7.10
C TRP A 74 9.07 7.78 -6.63
N GLU A 75 8.46 8.47 -7.57
CA GLU A 75 7.58 9.61 -7.34
C GLU A 75 6.19 9.29 -7.90
N PRO A 76 5.12 9.93 -7.39
CA PRO A 76 3.80 9.83 -7.99
C PRO A 76 3.86 10.15 -9.49
N ARG A 77 2.96 9.53 -10.25
CA ARG A 77 2.70 9.96 -11.62
C ARG A 77 2.18 11.41 -11.63
N PRO A 78 2.31 12.15 -12.75
CA PRO A 78 1.65 13.45 -12.88
C PRO A 78 0.14 13.35 -12.58
N ASP A 79 -0.45 14.39 -12.00
CA ASP A 79 -1.85 14.38 -11.57
C ASP A 79 -2.83 13.97 -12.68
N ALA A 80 -2.56 14.37 -13.93
CA ALA A 80 -3.37 13.99 -15.10
C ALA A 80 -3.38 12.47 -15.41
N GLU A 81 -2.43 11.71 -14.87
CA GLU A 81 -2.32 10.25 -15.02
C GLU A 81 -2.81 9.48 -13.79
N GLN A 82 -3.13 10.16 -12.68
CA GLN A 82 -3.56 9.54 -11.42
C GLN A 82 -5.06 9.23 -11.43
N THR A 83 -5.45 8.17 -12.13
CA THR A 83 -6.88 7.84 -12.34
C THR A 83 -7.59 7.51 -11.03
N ASN A 84 -7.05 6.59 -10.25
CA ASN A 84 -7.68 6.14 -9.00
C ASN A 84 -7.66 7.25 -7.94
N PHE A 85 -6.52 7.91 -7.74
CA PHE A 85 -6.37 8.93 -6.70
C PHE A 85 -7.28 10.15 -6.97
N ASN A 86 -7.40 10.58 -8.23
CA ASN A 86 -8.34 11.64 -8.60
C ASN A 86 -9.79 11.22 -8.36
N ARG A 87 -10.17 10.00 -8.74
CA ARG A 87 -11.52 9.48 -8.49
C ARG A 87 -11.83 9.38 -7.01
N ILE A 88 -10.90 8.89 -6.20
CA ILE A 88 -11.04 8.83 -4.73
C ILE A 88 -11.33 10.22 -4.17
N GLY A 89 -10.59 11.25 -4.60
CA GLY A 89 -10.79 12.62 -4.11
C GLY A 89 -12.10 13.29 -4.58
N LEU A 90 -12.73 12.80 -5.65
CA LEU A 90 -13.96 13.37 -6.23
C LEU A 90 -15.23 12.59 -5.85
N GLU A 91 -15.11 11.27 -5.73
CA GLU A 91 -16.24 10.35 -5.57
C GLU A 91 -16.46 9.95 -4.10
N LEU A 92 -15.44 10.06 -3.25
CA LEU A 92 -15.44 9.50 -1.89
C LEU A 92 -15.21 10.58 -0.81
N SER A 93 -15.85 10.39 0.35
CA SER A 93 -15.48 11.08 1.58
C SER A 93 -14.12 10.58 2.11
N GLN A 94 -13.57 11.28 3.10
CA GLN A 94 -12.25 10.94 3.64
C GLN A 94 -12.18 9.55 4.29
N ASP A 95 -13.27 9.13 4.95
CA ASP A 95 -13.37 7.80 5.57
C ASP A 95 -13.42 6.70 4.48
N GLU A 96 -14.25 6.92 3.46
CA GLU A 96 -14.38 6.02 2.30
C GLU A 96 -13.08 5.93 1.48
N ALA A 97 -12.32 7.03 1.39
CA ALA A 97 -11.03 7.05 0.73
C ALA A 97 -10.02 6.08 1.40
N GLU A 98 -10.04 5.96 2.73
CA GLU A 98 -9.18 5.03 3.45
C GLU A 98 -9.49 3.57 3.07
N SER A 99 -10.76 3.25 2.86
CA SER A 99 -11.24 1.94 2.39
C SER A 99 -10.72 1.55 1.00
N ILE A 100 -10.16 2.48 0.21
CA ILE A 100 -9.51 2.18 -1.07
C ILE A 100 -7.99 2.30 -0.96
N LEU A 101 -7.48 3.38 -0.36
CA LEU A 101 -6.06 3.68 -0.29
C LEU A 101 -5.27 2.66 0.56
N MET A 102 -5.83 2.21 1.68
CA MET A 102 -5.13 1.25 2.54
C MET A 102 -5.05 -0.16 1.92
N PRO A 103 -6.14 -0.72 1.33
CA PRO A 103 -6.03 -1.92 0.51
C PRO A 103 -5.04 -1.77 -0.64
N ALA A 104 -5.06 -0.64 -1.37
CA ALA A 104 -4.09 -0.39 -2.43
C ALA A 104 -2.67 -0.41 -1.90
N PHE A 105 -2.39 0.19 -0.73
CA PHE A 105 -1.09 0.10 -0.08
C PHE A 105 -0.70 -1.35 0.26
N PHE A 106 -1.54 -2.09 0.99
CA PHE A 106 -1.21 -3.45 1.42
C PHE A 106 -0.97 -4.41 0.26
N TRP A 107 -1.67 -4.22 -0.85
CA TRP A 107 -1.46 -4.94 -2.10
C TRP A 107 -0.05 -4.82 -2.64
N GLN A 108 0.58 -3.65 -2.50
CA GLN A 108 1.94 -3.41 -2.96
C GLN A 108 3.03 -3.94 -2.01
N THR A 109 2.64 -4.35 -0.80
CA THR A 109 3.57 -4.91 0.18
C THR A 109 3.85 -6.39 -0.10
N VAL A 110 4.75 -6.97 0.69
CA VAL A 110 5.03 -8.41 0.67
C VAL A 110 3.83 -9.28 1.08
N LEU A 111 2.77 -8.70 1.63
CA LEU A 111 1.54 -9.42 1.95
C LEU A 111 0.63 -9.64 0.73
N GLY A 112 0.66 -8.73 -0.26
CA GLY A 112 -0.24 -8.77 -1.40
C GLY A 112 -1.72 -8.87 -0.99
N LEU A 113 -2.46 -9.81 -1.60
CA LEU A 113 -3.89 -9.99 -1.33
C LEU A 113 -4.19 -10.35 0.14
N ASP A 114 -3.28 -11.05 0.82
CA ASP A 114 -3.50 -11.43 2.21
C ASP A 114 -3.49 -10.20 3.13
N GLY A 115 -2.70 -9.18 2.79
CA GLY A 115 -2.70 -7.89 3.49
C GLY A 115 -4.00 -7.12 3.26
N VAL A 116 -4.49 -7.12 2.03
CA VAL A 116 -5.79 -6.53 1.67
C VAL A 116 -6.92 -7.17 2.47
N LYS A 117 -6.99 -8.51 2.47
CA LYS A 117 -7.99 -9.26 3.24
C LYS A 117 -7.87 -9.02 4.73
N ALA A 118 -6.65 -9.01 5.27
CA ALA A 118 -6.42 -8.74 6.68
C ALA A 118 -6.98 -7.37 7.10
N TYR A 119 -6.85 -6.34 6.25
CA TYR A 119 -7.43 -5.02 6.48
C TYR A 119 -8.97 -5.06 6.47
N ILE A 120 -9.57 -5.57 5.39
CA ILE A 120 -11.03 -5.59 5.20
C ILE A 120 -11.71 -6.44 6.29
N GLU A 121 -11.24 -7.66 6.51
CA GLU A 121 -11.77 -8.56 7.55
C GLU A 121 -11.48 -8.05 8.97
N GLY A 122 -10.56 -7.10 9.12
CA GLY A 122 -10.29 -6.42 10.40
C GLY A 122 -11.31 -5.34 10.74
N GLY A 123 -12.26 -5.05 9.85
CA GLY A 123 -13.28 -4.01 10.03
C GLY A 123 -12.91 -2.65 9.45
N GLU A 124 -11.89 -2.60 8.56
CA GLU A 124 -11.40 -1.36 7.94
C GLU A 124 -10.94 -0.32 8.98
N GLY A 125 -10.61 0.90 8.54
CA GLY A 125 -10.14 2.01 9.38
C GLY A 125 -8.99 1.61 10.31
N LEU A 126 -9.00 2.12 11.54
CA LEU A 126 -7.93 1.85 12.51
C LEU A 126 -7.76 0.35 12.83
N ALA A 127 -8.85 -0.38 13.02
CA ALA A 127 -8.79 -1.79 13.41
C ALA A 127 -8.21 -2.67 12.30
N GLY A 128 -8.68 -2.47 11.07
CA GLY A 128 -8.12 -3.11 9.87
C GLY A 128 -6.66 -2.75 9.67
N THR A 129 -6.32 -1.46 9.80
CA THR A 129 -4.96 -0.95 9.66
C THR A 129 -4.00 -1.61 10.67
N LEU A 130 -4.39 -1.73 11.93
CA LEU A 130 -3.57 -2.39 12.96
C LEU A 130 -3.35 -3.88 12.66
N LYS A 131 -4.41 -4.59 12.24
CA LYS A 131 -4.33 -6.02 11.91
C LYS A 131 -3.38 -6.27 10.74
N ALA A 132 -3.54 -5.52 9.64
CA ALA A 132 -2.70 -5.67 8.45
C ALA A 132 -1.26 -5.20 8.68
N THR A 133 -1.05 -4.09 9.38
CA THR A 133 0.29 -3.59 9.73
C THR A 133 1.03 -4.55 10.67
N GLY A 134 0.33 -5.17 11.62
CA GLY A 134 0.89 -6.21 12.48
C GLY A 134 1.36 -7.44 11.69
N ALA A 135 0.54 -7.92 10.76
CA ALA A 135 0.91 -9.01 9.85
C ALA A 135 2.14 -8.65 8.98
N LEU A 136 2.19 -7.41 8.48
CA LEU A 136 3.29 -6.90 7.67
C LEU A 136 4.60 -6.88 8.46
N SER A 137 4.56 -6.32 9.66
CA SER A 137 5.71 -6.21 10.56
C SER A 137 6.27 -7.60 10.91
N LEU A 138 5.40 -8.56 11.21
CA LEU A 138 5.79 -9.95 11.45
C LEU A 138 6.46 -10.57 10.21
N ARG A 139 5.87 -10.37 9.02
CA ARG A 139 6.39 -10.93 7.76
C ARG A 139 7.77 -10.38 7.42
N LEU A 140 7.97 -9.06 7.56
CA LEU A 140 9.27 -8.41 7.35
C LEU A 140 10.32 -8.91 8.35
N GLY A 141 9.96 -9.05 9.62
CA GLY A 141 10.85 -9.62 10.64
C GLY A 141 11.31 -11.05 10.33
N LEU A 142 10.42 -11.89 9.79
CA LEU A 142 10.76 -13.25 9.35
C LEU A 142 11.70 -13.25 8.13
N LEU A 143 11.50 -12.34 7.18
CA LEU A 143 12.36 -12.23 6.00
C LEU A 143 13.76 -11.77 6.40
N ALA A 144 13.88 -10.75 7.26
CA ALA A 144 15.17 -10.28 7.76
C ALA A 144 15.95 -11.39 8.48
N ARG A 145 15.28 -12.24 9.27
CA ARG A 145 15.92 -13.40 9.92
C ARG A 145 16.38 -14.47 8.94
N ARG A 146 15.73 -14.62 7.78
CA ARG A 146 16.13 -15.60 6.74
C ARG A 146 17.26 -15.08 5.87
N THR A 147 17.35 -13.77 5.65
CA THR A 147 18.40 -13.15 4.84
C THR A 147 19.66 -12.80 5.63
N SER A 148 19.56 -12.67 6.95
CA SER A 148 20.73 -12.62 7.83
C SER A 148 21.25 -14.03 8.05
N PRO A 149 22.45 -14.40 7.55
CA PRO A 149 23.09 -15.61 8.02
C PRO A 149 23.35 -15.40 9.51
N ALA A 150 22.69 -16.17 10.37
CA ALA A 150 23.28 -16.43 11.67
C ALA A 150 24.70 -16.91 11.37
N ALA A 151 25.69 -16.27 12.00
CA ALA A 151 27.09 -16.62 11.88
C ALA A 151 27.28 -18.11 12.23
N SER A 152 27.17 -18.99 11.23
CA SER A 152 27.72 -20.34 11.27
C SER A 152 29.21 -20.21 11.01
N ALA A 153 29.91 -19.61 11.96
CA ALA A 153 31.36 -19.53 12.01
C ALA A 153 31.80 -19.22 13.45
N THR A 154 31.56 -20.17 14.36
CA THR A 154 32.50 -20.41 15.45
C THR A 154 32.70 -21.91 15.54
N ALA A 155 33.96 -22.27 15.29
CA ALA A 155 34.56 -23.60 15.39
C ALA A 155 34.46 -24.18 16.81
#